data_AF-A0A933YDZ0-F1
#
_entry.id   AF-A0A933YDZ0-F1
#
_cell.length_a   1.000
_cell.length_b   1.000
_cell.length_c   1.000
_cell.angle_alpha   90.00
_cell.angle_beta   90.00
_cell.angle_gamma   90.00
#
_symmetry.space_group_name_H-M   'P 1'
#
loop_
_entity.id
_entity.type
_entity.pdbx_description
1 polymer ?
#
loop_
_entity_poly.entity_id
_entity_poly.type
_entity_poly.pdbx_seq_one_letter_code
_entity_poly.pdbx_strand_id
1 'polypeptide(L)'
;MKKQSKYLAGKRIDPRPIKKNISVVELLDTHFQAYNAARLREAAQIFTDKMLEPDVTIGMSITGALTPAGLGGSCIVPMMKAGFVDWIVSTGANLYHDTHFAIGKSLHRGSPFIDDRLLRKEAVIRIYDILFDYDVLLDTDSFFRKVIEAPEFQKEMGTSEFHFKVGKYIYERERKLKLPFSSVLGAAYQYGVPVYTSSPGDSSIGMNVAAQSLYGNKLRFDVLADVNETAAIVLEAKRSGGRSGVLIFGGGSPKNFMLQTEPQIQEVLKIDERGHDFFVQITDARPDTGGLSGATPSEAVSWGKIDPDRLPDTVVAYVDSTVAMPIIVSYALAKRKSRKPRKLYLKREALLARLKREADTSYQK
;
A
#
# COMPACT_ATOMS: atom_id res chain seq x y z
N MET A 1 14.20 35.66 37.88
CA MET A 1 13.80 35.22 36.51
C MET A 1 12.55 34.34 36.62
N LYS A 2 11.47 34.63 35.87
CA LYS A 2 10.31 33.74 35.83
C LYS A 2 10.74 32.39 35.23
N LYS A 3 10.45 31.29 35.93
CA LYS A 3 10.71 29.93 35.46
C LYS A 3 9.94 29.74 34.14
N GLN A 4 10.65 29.40 33.06
CA GLN A 4 10.02 29.20 31.76
C GLN A 4 8.95 28.09 31.87
N SER A 5 7.78 28.34 31.30
CA SER A 5 6.67 27.38 31.31
C SER A 5 7.11 26.07 30.66
N LYS A 6 6.81 24.93 31.30
CA LYS A 6 7.09 23.58 30.75
C LYS A 6 6.43 23.33 29.39
N TYR A 7 5.38 24.09 29.06
CA TYR A 7 4.67 24.02 27.79
C TYR A 7 5.44 24.69 26.62
N LEU A 8 6.52 25.42 26.90
CA LEU A 8 7.40 26.03 25.89
C LEU A 8 8.68 25.20 25.64
N ALA A 9 8.59 23.87 25.83
CA ALA A 9 9.71 22.95 25.67
C ALA A 9 9.91 22.42 24.23
N GLY A 10 8.99 22.71 23.31
CA GLY A 10 9.09 22.30 21.91
C GLY A 10 10.21 23.00 21.14
N LYS A 11 10.58 22.46 19.97
CA LYS A 11 11.50 23.15 19.05
C LYS A 11 10.90 24.51 18.67
N ARG A 12 11.71 25.56 18.78
CA ARG A 12 11.32 26.91 18.38
C ARG A 12 11.05 26.93 16.86
N ILE A 13 9.96 27.61 16.46
CA ILE A 13 9.67 27.86 15.05
C ILE A 13 10.86 28.58 14.42
N ASP A 14 11.39 28.01 13.33
CA ASP A 14 12.49 28.58 12.57
C ASP A 14 11.95 29.44 11.41
N PRO A 15 12.06 30.77 11.47
CA PRO A 15 11.60 31.66 10.41
C PRO A 15 12.68 31.90 9.34
N ARG A 16 13.85 31.23 9.40
CA ARG A 16 14.93 31.46 8.45
C ARG A 16 14.51 31.04 7.03
N PRO A 17 14.93 31.81 6.00
CA PRO A 17 14.55 31.53 4.63
C PRO A 17 15.10 30.19 4.14
N ILE A 18 14.35 29.57 3.22
CA ILE A 18 14.78 28.35 2.52
C ILE A 18 16.00 28.69 1.64
N LYS A 19 17.05 27.86 1.70
CA LYS A 19 18.26 27.99 0.87
C LYS A 19 18.09 27.28 -0.46
N LYS A 20 18.78 27.75 -1.50
CA LYS A 20 18.73 27.19 -2.87
C LYS A 20 19.02 25.68 -2.94
N ASN A 21 19.96 25.18 -2.14
CA ASN A 21 20.41 23.78 -2.18
C ASN A 21 19.94 22.97 -0.95
N ILE A 22 18.77 23.30 -0.39
CA ILE A 22 18.22 22.57 0.75
C ILE A 22 17.90 21.12 0.35
N SER A 23 18.28 20.15 1.18
CA SER A 23 17.87 18.76 0.97
C SER A 23 16.43 18.55 1.41
N VAL A 24 15.76 17.50 0.91
CA VAL A 24 14.41 17.13 1.40
C VAL A 24 14.41 16.86 2.91
N VAL A 25 15.52 16.32 3.43
CA VAL A 25 15.69 16.03 4.86
C VAL A 25 15.72 17.31 5.67
N GLU A 26 16.59 18.25 5.29
CA GLU A 26 16.69 19.56 5.95
C GLU A 26 15.36 20.31 5.83
N LEU A 27 14.75 20.35 4.64
CA LEU A 27 13.46 21.02 4.41
C LEU A 27 12.36 20.52 5.35
N LEU A 28 12.22 19.19 5.48
CA LEU A 28 11.22 18.62 6.40
C LEU A 28 11.58 18.90 7.86
N ASP A 29 12.84 18.67 8.26
CA ASP A 29 13.24 18.79 9.66
C ASP A 29 13.23 20.24 10.16
N THR A 30 13.44 21.24 9.28
CA THR A 30 13.58 22.66 9.66
C THR A 30 12.49 23.59 9.16
N HIS A 31 11.67 23.25 8.16
CA HIS A 31 10.65 24.18 7.63
C HIS A 31 9.22 23.66 7.71
N PHE A 32 9.01 22.35 7.92
CA PHE A 32 7.67 21.79 8.10
C PHE A 32 7.24 21.92 9.57
N GLN A 33 7.04 23.17 10.01
CA GLN A 33 7.02 23.54 11.43
C GLN A 33 5.68 23.27 12.14
N ALA A 34 4.53 23.52 11.48
CA ALA A 34 3.20 23.45 12.07
C ALA A 34 2.13 22.89 11.11
N TYR A 35 0.93 22.58 11.64
CA TYR A 35 -0.24 22.08 10.90
C TYR A 35 0.06 20.82 10.08
N ASN A 36 -0.58 20.64 8.92
CA ASN A 36 -0.36 19.44 8.08
C ASN A 36 1.09 19.31 7.57
N ALA A 37 1.84 20.40 7.47
CA ALA A 37 3.28 20.31 7.20
C ALA A 37 4.00 19.58 8.35
N ALA A 38 3.74 19.97 9.61
CA ALA A 38 4.28 19.26 10.77
C ALA A 38 3.83 17.79 10.83
N ARG A 39 2.56 17.50 10.51
CA ARG A 39 2.07 16.13 10.45
C ARG A 39 2.77 15.30 9.38
N LEU A 40 3.04 15.88 8.20
CA LEU A 40 3.80 15.21 7.12
C LEU A 40 5.26 14.98 7.53
N ARG A 41 5.90 15.94 8.21
CA ARG A 41 7.23 15.75 8.81
C ARG A 41 7.23 14.62 9.84
N GLU A 42 6.25 14.59 10.73
CA GLU A 42 6.10 13.54 11.74
C GLU A 42 5.85 12.17 11.09
N ALA A 43 5.05 12.09 10.03
CA ALA A 43 4.85 10.88 9.23
C ALA A 43 6.18 10.38 8.62
N ALA A 44 6.95 11.27 8.00
CA ALA A 44 8.25 10.93 7.46
C ALA A 44 9.23 10.46 8.54
N GLN A 45 9.24 11.11 9.71
CA GLN A 45 10.11 10.76 10.85
C GLN A 45 9.70 9.44 11.51
N ILE A 46 8.41 9.21 11.78
CA ILE A 46 7.93 7.93 12.35
C ILE A 46 8.24 6.78 11.39
N PHE A 47 7.92 6.94 10.10
CA PHE A 47 8.25 5.92 9.10
C PHE A 47 9.76 5.64 9.09
N THR A 48 10.57 6.68 8.96
CA THR A 48 12.01 6.53 8.70
C THR A 48 12.83 6.16 9.93
N ASP A 49 12.53 6.75 11.09
CA ASP A 49 13.35 6.65 12.30
C ASP A 49 12.84 5.55 13.25
N LYS A 50 11.60 5.08 13.08
CA LYS A 50 11.01 4.03 13.92
C LYS A 50 10.57 2.81 13.12
N MET A 51 9.74 2.99 12.10
CA MET A 51 9.19 1.84 11.36
C MET A 51 10.28 1.12 10.55
N LEU A 52 11.28 1.82 10.00
CA LEU A 52 12.37 1.19 9.25
C LEU A 52 13.43 0.49 10.11
N GLU A 53 13.16 0.24 11.39
CA GLU A 53 14.01 -0.62 12.22
C GLU A 53 13.93 -2.09 11.77
N PRO A 54 15.01 -2.89 11.93
CA PRO A 54 15.11 -4.24 11.35
C PRO A 54 14.07 -5.25 11.85
N ASP A 55 13.51 -5.02 13.04
CA ASP A 55 12.55 -5.89 13.71
C ASP A 55 11.08 -5.55 13.35
N VAL A 56 10.83 -4.50 12.57
CA VAL A 56 9.47 -4.10 12.19
C VAL A 56 9.07 -4.74 10.85
N THR A 57 7.87 -5.30 10.79
CA THR A 57 7.24 -5.76 9.54
C THR A 57 6.23 -4.71 9.07
N ILE A 58 6.42 -4.19 7.86
CA ILE A 58 5.66 -3.03 7.35
C ILE A 58 4.68 -3.46 6.27
N GLY A 59 3.40 -3.22 6.53
CA GLY A 59 2.34 -3.25 5.52
C GLY A 59 2.15 -1.87 4.90
N MET A 60 1.95 -1.82 3.58
CA MET A 60 1.53 -0.59 2.89
C MET A 60 0.14 -0.73 2.26
N SER A 61 -0.72 0.24 2.52
CA SER A 61 -2.06 0.32 1.92
C SER A 61 -2.11 1.45 0.90
N ILE A 62 -2.62 1.18 -0.31
CA ILE A 62 -2.74 2.18 -1.39
C ILE A 62 -4.15 2.22 -1.98
N THR A 63 -4.69 3.43 -2.10
CA THR A 63 -6.00 3.71 -2.71
C THR A 63 -6.00 5.00 -3.52
N GLY A 64 -7.04 5.22 -4.31
CA GLY A 64 -7.09 6.30 -5.29
C GLY A 64 -6.33 5.92 -6.57
N ALA A 65 -6.13 6.90 -7.46
CA ALA A 65 -5.47 6.71 -8.74
C ALA A 65 -3.96 7.01 -8.66
N LEU A 66 -3.24 6.27 -7.81
CA LEU A 66 -1.83 6.57 -7.50
C LEU A 66 -0.87 6.03 -8.58
N THR A 67 -1.07 4.79 -9.00
CA THR A 67 -0.21 4.19 -10.04
C THR A 67 -0.37 4.81 -11.42
N PRO A 68 -1.57 5.20 -11.93
CA PRO A 68 -1.65 5.94 -13.19
C PRO A 68 -0.98 7.33 -13.12
N ALA A 69 -0.86 7.91 -11.92
CA ALA A 69 -0.08 9.12 -11.67
C ALA A 69 1.45 8.88 -11.63
N GLY A 70 1.91 7.65 -11.88
CA GLY A 70 3.31 7.27 -11.93
C GLY A 70 3.93 6.90 -10.57
N LEU A 71 3.14 6.83 -9.49
CA LEU A 71 3.66 6.54 -8.14
C LEU A 71 4.05 5.07 -7.93
N GLY A 72 3.58 4.16 -8.79
CA GLY A 72 4.02 2.76 -8.82
C GLY A 72 5.53 2.66 -8.99
N GLY A 73 6.03 3.04 -10.16
CA GLY A 73 7.46 3.00 -10.47
C GLY A 73 8.30 4.03 -9.70
N SER A 74 7.78 5.23 -9.44
CA SER A 74 8.57 6.32 -8.84
C SER A 74 8.68 6.25 -7.31
N CYS A 75 7.75 5.59 -6.63
CA CYS A 75 7.67 5.60 -5.16
C CYS A 75 7.57 4.19 -4.57
N ILE A 76 6.56 3.42 -4.99
CA ILE A 76 6.26 2.09 -4.42
C ILE A 76 7.39 1.09 -4.70
N VAL A 77 7.89 1.05 -5.95
CA VAL A 77 8.97 0.14 -6.35
C VAL A 77 10.30 0.42 -5.64
N PRO A 78 10.77 1.68 -5.52
CA PRO A 78 11.94 2.01 -4.69
C PRO A 78 11.81 1.56 -3.24
N MET A 79 10.63 1.68 -2.63
CA MET A 79 10.39 1.20 -1.26
C MET A 79 10.51 -0.34 -1.17
N MET A 80 9.92 -1.09 -2.10
CA MET A 80 10.08 -2.56 -2.14
C MET A 80 11.55 -2.97 -2.36
N LYS A 81 12.24 -2.31 -3.29
CA LYS A 81 13.66 -2.57 -3.58
C LYS A 81 14.57 -2.29 -2.38
N ALA A 82 14.29 -1.21 -1.64
CA ALA A 82 14.99 -0.87 -0.41
C ALA A 82 14.60 -1.78 0.77
N GLY A 83 13.64 -2.69 0.56
CA GLY A 83 13.05 -3.54 1.57
C GLY A 83 12.12 -2.80 2.54
N PHE A 84 11.83 -1.52 2.35
CA PHE A 84 11.07 -0.66 3.28
C PHE A 84 9.58 -1.02 3.41
N VAL A 85 9.06 -1.83 2.50
CA VAL A 85 7.70 -2.38 2.55
C VAL A 85 7.77 -3.89 2.39
N ASP A 86 7.06 -4.64 3.23
CA ASP A 86 7.11 -6.10 3.27
C ASP A 86 5.89 -6.78 2.63
N TRP A 87 4.73 -6.12 2.65
CA TRP A 87 3.47 -6.57 2.02
C TRP A 87 2.57 -5.38 1.68
N ILE A 88 1.68 -5.54 0.68
CA ILE A 88 0.86 -4.45 0.16
C ILE A 88 -0.61 -4.86 0.09
N VAL A 89 -1.52 -3.95 0.43
CA VAL A 89 -2.94 -4.03 0.09
C VAL A 89 -3.27 -2.88 -0.86
N SER A 90 -3.86 -3.19 -2.02
CA SER A 90 -4.17 -2.23 -3.07
C SER A 90 -5.60 -2.37 -3.55
N THR A 91 -6.16 -1.33 -4.17
CA THR A 91 -7.29 -1.54 -5.08
C THR A 91 -6.82 -2.29 -6.33
N GLY A 92 -7.70 -3.07 -6.96
CA GLY A 92 -7.39 -3.71 -8.23
C GLY A 92 -7.15 -2.70 -9.35
N ALA A 93 -7.80 -1.52 -9.28
CA ALA A 93 -7.58 -0.42 -10.22
C ALA A 93 -6.13 0.09 -10.25
N ASN A 94 -5.46 0.24 -9.10
CA ASN A 94 -4.05 0.61 -9.08
C ASN A 94 -3.18 -0.46 -9.78
N LEU A 95 -3.43 -1.73 -9.51
CA LEU A 95 -2.66 -2.83 -10.12
C LEU A 95 -2.90 -2.94 -11.63
N TYR A 96 -4.14 -2.71 -12.06
CA TYR A 96 -4.51 -2.70 -13.47
C TYR A 96 -3.87 -1.52 -14.21
N HIS A 97 -4.03 -0.30 -13.70
CA HIS A 97 -3.51 0.89 -14.39
C HIS A 97 -1.98 0.94 -14.41
N ASP A 98 -1.31 0.39 -13.41
CA ASP A 98 0.15 0.24 -13.41
C ASP A 98 0.63 -0.73 -14.51
N THR A 99 -0.20 -1.73 -14.84
CA THR A 99 0.08 -2.71 -15.90
C THR A 99 0.11 -2.07 -17.29
N HIS A 100 -0.60 -0.94 -17.51
CA HIS A 100 -0.50 -0.18 -18.76
C HIS A 100 0.96 0.14 -19.11
N PHE A 101 1.70 0.69 -18.13
CA PHE A 101 3.11 1.01 -18.30
C PHE A 101 3.94 -0.25 -18.53
N ALA A 102 3.65 -1.32 -17.79
CA ALA A 102 4.40 -2.58 -17.84
C ALA A 102 4.30 -3.32 -19.18
N ILE A 103 3.20 -3.12 -19.93
CA ILE A 103 3.02 -3.68 -21.27
C ILE A 103 3.44 -2.71 -22.40
N GLY A 104 4.06 -1.58 -22.04
CA GLY A 104 4.62 -0.60 -22.98
C GLY A 104 3.64 0.46 -23.46
N LYS A 105 2.53 0.69 -22.74
CA LYS A 105 1.57 1.77 -23.04
C LYS A 105 1.90 3.02 -22.25
N SER A 106 1.41 4.16 -22.71
CA SER A 106 1.64 5.47 -22.12
C SER A 106 0.34 6.12 -21.66
N LEU A 107 0.42 6.83 -20.55
CA LEU A 107 -0.59 7.75 -20.05
C LEU A 107 0.01 9.16 -20.11
N HIS A 108 -0.85 10.16 -20.28
CA HIS A 108 -0.47 11.54 -20.50
C HIS A 108 -1.08 12.44 -19.45
N ARG A 109 -0.33 13.46 -19.03
CA ARG A 109 -0.90 14.56 -18.23
C ARG A 109 -1.90 15.32 -19.10
N GLY A 110 -3.09 15.55 -18.57
CA GLY A 110 -4.17 16.30 -19.19
C GLY A 110 -4.63 17.44 -18.29
N SER A 111 -5.92 17.74 -18.36
CA SER A 111 -6.57 18.75 -17.54
C SER A 111 -7.89 18.20 -17.01
N PRO A 112 -8.27 18.50 -15.75
CA PRO A 112 -9.55 18.07 -15.21
C PRO A 112 -10.74 18.82 -15.83
N PHE A 113 -10.48 19.85 -16.64
CA PHE A 113 -11.48 20.74 -17.24
C PHE A 113 -11.80 20.45 -18.72
N ILE A 114 -11.30 19.33 -19.26
CA ILE A 114 -11.59 18.94 -20.65
C ILE A 114 -13.03 18.41 -20.74
N ASP A 115 -13.75 18.73 -21.83
CA ASP A 115 -15.10 18.24 -22.08
C ASP A 115 -15.10 16.73 -22.34
N ASP A 116 -15.70 15.96 -21.43
CA ASP A 116 -15.78 14.51 -21.52
C ASP A 116 -16.56 14.00 -22.75
N ARG A 117 -17.44 14.83 -23.34
CA ARG A 117 -18.13 14.47 -24.59
C ARG A 117 -17.16 14.42 -25.77
N LEU A 118 -16.21 15.35 -25.81
CA LEU A 118 -15.15 15.36 -26.82
C LEU A 118 -14.21 14.17 -26.58
N LEU A 119 -13.78 13.94 -25.34
CA LEU A 119 -12.96 12.79 -24.99
C LEU A 119 -13.63 11.47 -25.40
N ARG A 120 -14.92 11.31 -25.12
CA ARG A 120 -15.68 10.11 -25.51
C ARG A 120 -15.76 9.92 -27.03
N LYS A 121 -15.92 11.01 -27.78
CA LYS A 121 -15.99 10.99 -29.26
C LYS A 121 -14.63 10.61 -29.87
N GLU A 122 -13.55 11.10 -29.28
CA GLU A 122 -12.17 10.81 -29.69
C GLU A 122 -11.60 9.52 -29.07
N ALA A 123 -12.44 8.74 -28.38
CA ALA A 123 -12.04 7.51 -27.69
C ALA A 123 -10.87 7.70 -26.69
N VAL A 124 -10.82 8.84 -26.02
CA VAL A 124 -9.86 9.13 -24.93
C VAL A 124 -10.53 8.90 -23.59
N ILE A 125 -9.86 8.15 -22.72
CA ILE A 125 -10.27 7.87 -21.35
C ILE A 125 -9.53 8.82 -20.41
N ARG A 126 -10.26 9.31 -19.40
CA ARG A 126 -9.73 10.24 -18.41
C ARG A 126 -9.85 9.70 -17.00
N ILE A 127 -8.76 9.82 -16.25
CA ILE A 127 -8.73 9.68 -14.80
C ILE A 127 -8.35 11.05 -14.25
N TYR A 128 -9.35 11.86 -13.92
CA TYR A 128 -9.19 13.25 -13.50
C TYR A 128 -8.32 14.08 -14.48
N ASP A 129 -7.05 14.30 -14.22
CA ASP A 129 -6.11 15.05 -15.05
C ASP A 129 -5.08 14.13 -15.76
N ILE A 130 -5.40 12.85 -15.91
CA ILE A 130 -4.63 11.85 -16.66
C ILE A 130 -5.46 11.36 -17.85
N LEU A 131 -4.84 11.25 -19.02
CA LEU A 131 -5.48 10.86 -20.28
C LEU A 131 -4.76 9.68 -20.92
N PHE A 132 -5.51 8.79 -21.57
CA PHE A 132 -4.97 7.73 -22.40
C PHE A 132 -6.00 7.24 -23.42
N ASP A 133 -5.50 6.62 -24.49
CA ASP A 133 -6.34 6.07 -25.55
C ASP A 133 -7.15 4.87 -25.05
N TYR A 134 -8.38 4.70 -25.50
CA TYR A 134 -9.22 3.56 -25.18
C TYR A 134 -8.56 2.21 -25.52
N ASP A 135 -7.76 2.15 -26.59
CA ASP A 135 -7.02 0.94 -26.97
C ASP A 135 -6.05 0.48 -25.88
N VAL A 136 -5.56 1.38 -25.03
CA VAL A 136 -4.73 1.01 -23.86
C VAL A 136 -5.49 0.11 -22.89
N LEU A 137 -6.79 0.34 -22.68
CA LEU A 137 -7.63 -0.56 -21.88
C LEU A 137 -7.76 -1.92 -22.54
N LEU A 138 -8.08 -1.93 -23.84
CA LEU A 138 -8.31 -3.16 -24.59
C LEU A 138 -7.06 -4.04 -24.63
N ASP A 139 -5.88 -3.43 -24.80
CA ASP A 139 -4.61 -4.14 -24.79
C ASP A 139 -4.28 -4.74 -23.42
N THR A 140 -4.61 -4.02 -22.35
CA THR A 140 -4.38 -4.49 -20.98
C THR A 140 -5.36 -5.60 -20.61
N ASP A 141 -6.62 -5.48 -21.02
CA ASP A 141 -7.61 -6.54 -20.89
C ASP A 141 -7.18 -7.80 -21.65
N SER A 142 -6.74 -7.65 -22.89
CA SER A 142 -6.22 -8.75 -23.73
C SER A 142 -5.04 -9.43 -23.05
N PHE A 143 -4.11 -8.66 -22.47
CA PHE A 143 -2.99 -9.19 -21.70
C PHE A 143 -3.48 -10.04 -20.52
N PHE A 144 -4.38 -9.53 -19.68
CA PHE A 144 -4.89 -10.29 -18.53
C PHE A 144 -5.64 -11.55 -18.95
N ARG A 145 -6.55 -11.45 -19.94
CA ARG A 145 -7.26 -12.62 -20.49
C ARG A 145 -6.30 -13.70 -20.95
N LYS A 146 -5.24 -13.31 -21.69
CA LYS A 146 -4.23 -14.26 -22.17
C LYS A 146 -3.43 -14.91 -21.04
N VAL A 147 -3.06 -14.14 -20.02
CA VAL A 147 -2.32 -14.66 -18.87
C VAL A 147 -3.16 -15.68 -18.10
N ILE A 148 -4.43 -15.37 -17.81
CA ILE A 148 -5.29 -16.24 -16.99
C ILE A 148 -5.77 -17.50 -17.72
N GLU A 149 -5.53 -17.65 -19.02
CA GLU A 149 -5.71 -18.92 -19.75
C GLU A 149 -4.66 -19.97 -19.37
N ALA A 150 -3.50 -19.56 -18.82
CA ALA A 150 -2.43 -20.50 -18.53
C ALA A 150 -2.84 -21.51 -17.44
N PRO A 151 -2.34 -22.77 -17.49
CA PRO A 151 -2.77 -23.84 -16.59
C PRO A 151 -2.63 -23.51 -15.09
N GLU A 152 -1.63 -22.71 -14.71
CA GLU A 152 -1.40 -22.35 -13.31
C GLU A 152 -2.49 -21.46 -12.69
N PHE A 153 -3.34 -20.84 -13.52
CA PHE A 153 -4.50 -20.03 -13.12
C PHE A 153 -5.82 -20.82 -13.13
N GLN A 154 -5.84 -22.05 -13.64
CA GLN A 154 -7.06 -22.86 -13.76
C GLN A 154 -7.46 -23.54 -12.45
N LYS A 155 -7.44 -22.77 -11.36
CA LYS A 155 -7.81 -23.19 -10.00
C LYS A 155 -8.22 -21.99 -9.15
N GLU A 156 -8.82 -22.27 -8.02
CA GLU A 156 -9.03 -21.28 -6.96
C GLU A 156 -7.69 -20.88 -6.30
N MET A 157 -7.54 -19.60 -5.97
CA MET A 157 -6.41 -19.06 -5.23
C MET A 157 -6.73 -17.71 -4.59
N GLY A 158 -5.98 -17.34 -3.54
CA GLY A 158 -6.01 -15.98 -3.00
C GLY A 158 -5.47 -14.94 -3.97
N THR A 159 -5.76 -13.66 -3.73
CA THR A 159 -5.30 -12.58 -4.61
C THR A 159 -3.79 -12.42 -4.55
N SER A 160 -3.12 -12.70 -3.43
CA SER A 160 -1.65 -12.65 -3.35
C SER A 160 -0.96 -13.67 -4.26
N GLU A 161 -1.48 -14.91 -4.34
CA GLU A 161 -1.00 -15.93 -5.27
C GLU A 161 -1.21 -15.50 -6.71
N PHE A 162 -2.40 -15.00 -7.03
CA PHE A 162 -2.73 -14.50 -8.35
C PHE A 162 -1.79 -13.37 -8.76
N HIS A 163 -1.63 -12.34 -7.93
CA HIS A 163 -0.78 -11.19 -8.22
C HIS A 163 0.70 -11.56 -8.32
N PHE A 164 1.19 -12.50 -7.51
CA PHE A 164 2.57 -12.98 -7.61
C PHE A 164 2.82 -13.70 -8.94
N LYS A 165 1.89 -14.58 -9.36
CA LYS A 165 1.97 -15.27 -10.64
C LYS A 165 1.87 -14.30 -11.81
N VAL A 166 0.88 -13.41 -11.82
CA VAL A 166 0.77 -12.35 -12.84
C VAL A 166 2.03 -11.49 -12.87
N GLY A 167 2.57 -11.13 -11.70
CA GLY A 167 3.81 -10.37 -11.55
C GLY A 167 5.00 -11.02 -12.26
N LYS A 168 5.09 -12.36 -12.29
CA LYS A 168 6.07 -13.09 -13.10
C LYS A 168 5.92 -12.80 -14.60
N TYR A 169 4.70 -12.86 -15.14
CA TYR A 169 4.44 -12.57 -16.55
C TYR A 169 4.73 -11.11 -16.89
N ILE A 170 4.35 -10.19 -15.99
CA ILE A 170 4.64 -8.77 -16.12
C ILE A 170 6.15 -8.51 -16.11
N TYR A 171 6.89 -9.06 -15.15
CA TYR A 171 8.34 -8.92 -15.05
C TYR A 171 9.06 -9.40 -16.32
N GLU A 172 8.65 -10.55 -16.88
CA GLU A 172 9.20 -11.04 -18.15
C GLU A 172 8.82 -10.15 -19.34
N ARG A 173 7.61 -9.57 -19.34
CA ARG A 173 7.19 -8.61 -20.37
C ARG A 173 8.03 -7.33 -20.32
N GLU A 174 8.23 -6.76 -19.13
CA GLU A 174 9.08 -5.58 -18.90
C GLU A 174 10.50 -5.81 -19.43
N ARG A 175 11.09 -6.98 -19.11
CA ARG A 175 12.42 -7.38 -19.61
C ARG A 175 12.47 -7.46 -21.13
N LYS A 176 11.48 -8.09 -21.76
CA LYS A 176 11.40 -8.21 -23.23
C LYS A 176 11.27 -6.85 -23.91
N LEU A 177 10.49 -5.95 -23.32
CA LEU A 177 10.30 -4.58 -23.80
C LEU A 177 11.47 -3.64 -23.44
N LYS A 178 12.40 -4.09 -22.59
CA LYS A 178 13.54 -3.31 -22.07
C LYS A 178 13.09 -2.00 -21.42
N LEU A 179 12.01 -2.07 -20.63
CA LEU A 179 11.50 -0.89 -19.92
C LEU A 179 12.53 -0.40 -18.88
N PRO A 180 12.70 0.91 -18.71
CA PRO A 180 13.69 1.47 -17.78
C PRO A 180 13.23 1.47 -16.31
N PHE A 181 12.04 0.94 -16.03
CA PHE A 181 11.43 0.85 -14.72
C PHE A 181 10.71 -0.51 -14.57
N SER A 182 10.30 -0.82 -13.34
CA SER A 182 9.39 -1.92 -13.05
C SER A 182 8.06 -1.39 -12.56
N SER A 183 7.00 -2.11 -12.87
CA SER A 183 5.67 -1.98 -12.28
C SER A 183 5.66 -2.54 -10.86
N VAL A 184 4.61 -2.22 -10.10
CA VAL A 184 4.31 -2.72 -8.76
C VAL A 184 4.28 -4.24 -8.75
N LEU A 185 3.53 -4.88 -9.65
CA LEU A 185 3.43 -6.35 -9.68
C LEU A 185 4.72 -7.03 -10.16
N GLY A 186 5.41 -6.45 -11.15
CA GLY A 186 6.71 -6.96 -11.61
C GLY A 186 7.77 -6.91 -10.51
N ALA A 187 7.85 -5.79 -9.79
CA ALA A 187 8.76 -5.64 -8.66
C ALA A 187 8.33 -6.50 -7.45
N ALA A 188 7.04 -6.60 -7.16
CA ALA A 188 6.53 -7.44 -6.06
C ALA A 188 6.93 -8.91 -6.26
N TYR A 189 6.83 -9.42 -7.50
CA TYR A 189 7.36 -10.74 -7.86
C TYR A 189 8.87 -10.83 -7.61
N GLN A 190 9.65 -9.86 -8.12
CA GLN A 190 11.11 -9.85 -7.99
C GLN A 190 11.58 -9.84 -6.53
N TYR A 191 10.92 -9.08 -5.66
CA TYR A 191 11.29 -8.89 -4.26
C TYR A 191 10.51 -9.78 -3.29
N GLY A 192 9.59 -10.63 -3.77
CA GLY A 192 8.80 -11.56 -2.95
C GLY A 192 7.84 -10.87 -1.99
N VAL A 193 7.30 -9.72 -2.38
CA VAL A 193 6.32 -8.92 -1.60
C VAL A 193 4.92 -9.39 -1.98
N PRO A 194 4.11 -9.96 -1.08
CA PRO A 194 2.74 -10.33 -1.39
C PRO A 194 1.88 -9.07 -1.53
N VAL A 195 1.00 -9.07 -2.53
CA VAL A 195 0.09 -7.97 -2.85
C VAL A 195 -1.34 -8.48 -2.82
N TYR A 196 -2.17 -7.91 -1.97
CA TYR A 196 -3.58 -8.28 -1.80
C TYR A 196 -4.50 -7.23 -2.41
N THR A 197 -5.68 -7.67 -2.87
CA THR A 197 -6.77 -6.78 -3.25
C THR A 197 -8.02 -7.14 -2.44
N SER A 198 -8.46 -6.23 -1.59
CA SER A 198 -9.59 -6.45 -0.66
C SER A 198 -10.96 -6.57 -1.35
N SER A 199 -11.06 -6.18 -2.62
CA SER A 199 -12.28 -6.26 -3.42
C SER A 199 -11.92 -6.64 -4.86
N PRO A 200 -11.54 -7.91 -5.12
CA PRO A 200 -10.94 -8.30 -6.41
C PRO A 200 -11.89 -8.15 -7.61
N GLY A 201 -13.20 -8.23 -7.38
CA GLY A 201 -14.22 -7.97 -8.39
C GLY A 201 -14.34 -6.49 -8.81
N ASP A 202 -13.84 -5.55 -8.00
CA ASP A 202 -13.94 -4.11 -8.22
C ASP A 202 -12.71 -3.58 -8.98
N SER A 203 -12.49 -4.12 -10.19
CA SER A 203 -11.47 -3.65 -11.14
C SER A 203 -11.65 -4.30 -12.51
N SER A 204 -11.04 -3.72 -13.54
CA SER A 204 -10.97 -4.35 -14.87
C SER A 204 -10.32 -5.74 -14.82
N ILE A 205 -9.37 -6.01 -13.91
CA ILE A 205 -8.83 -7.37 -13.69
C ILE A 205 -9.97 -8.31 -13.30
N GLY A 206 -10.74 -7.95 -12.26
CA GLY A 206 -11.90 -8.73 -11.80
C GLY A 206 -12.95 -8.93 -12.87
N MET A 207 -13.26 -7.88 -13.65
CA MET A 207 -14.21 -7.93 -14.77
C MET A 207 -13.77 -8.93 -15.86
N ASN A 208 -12.48 -8.95 -16.21
CA ASN A 208 -11.94 -9.90 -17.19
C ASN A 208 -11.99 -11.35 -16.66
N VAL A 209 -11.69 -11.56 -15.37
CA VAL A 209 -11.84 -12.88 -14.73
C VAL A 209 -13.30 -13.33 -14.72
N ALA A 210 -14.23 -12.44 -14.36
CA ALA A 210 -15.66 -12.71 -14.37
C ALA A 210 -16.16 -13.07 -15.78
N ALA A 211 -15.77 -12.33 -16.80
CA ALA A 211 -16.12 -12.64 -18.19
C ALA A 211 -15.59 -14.02 -18.62
N GLN A 212 -14.31 -14.31 -18.36
CA GLN A 212 -13.70 -15.60 -18.70
C GLN A 212 -14.32 -16.78 -17.95
N SER A 213 -14.87 -16.54 -16.76
CA SER A 213 -15.60 -17.57 -16.02
C SER A 213 -16.84 -18.09 -16.75
N LEU A 214 -17.50 -17.25 -17.55
CA LEU A 214 -18.65 -17.62 -18.38
C LEU A 214 -18.25 -18.51 -19.57
N TYR A 215 -16.96 -18.51 -19.94
CA TYR A 215 -16.39 -19.30 -21.02
C TYR A 215 -15.62 -20.53 -20.52
N GLY A 216 -15.82 -20.92 -19.26
CA GLY A 216 -15.25 -22.15 -18.69
C GLY A 216 -13.89 -21.98 -18.01
N ASN A 217 -13.36 -20.76 -17.89
CA ASN A 217 -12.15 -20.51 -17.09
C ASN A 217 -12.41 -20.82 -15.60
N LYS A 218 -11.52 -21.61 -15.00
CA LYS A 218 -11.67 -22.13 -13.64
C LYS A 218 -11.07 -21.22 -12.56
N LEU A 219 -10.45 -20.10 -12.93
CA LEU A 219 -9.91 -19.15 -11.96
C LEU A 219 -11.03 -18.61 -11.05
N ARG A 220 -10.83 -18.71 -9.74
CA ARG A 220 -11.68 -18.13 -8.70
C ARG A 220 -10.80 -17.48 -7.63
N PHE A 221 -11.26 -16.37 -7.06
CA PHE A 221 -10.57 -15.68 -5.99
C PHE A 221 -11.09 -16.16 -4.63
N ASP A 222 -10.22 -16.79 -3.84
CA ASP A 222 -10.49 -17.11 -2.44
C ASP A 222 -10.07 -15.93 -1.56
N VAL A 223 -11.03 -15.08 -1.23
CA VAL A 223 -10.80 -13.92 -0.34
C VAL A 223 -10.59 -14.32 1.11
N LEU A 224 -10.98 -15.53 1.52
CA LEU A 224 -10.75 -16.02 2.89
C LEU A 224 -9.28 -16.40 3.09
N ALA A 225 -8.65 -16.96 2.05
CA ALA A 225 -7.21 -17.18 2.04
C ALA A 225 -6.43 -15.88 2.29
N ASP A 226 -6.82 -14.77 1.66
CA ASP A 226 -6.16 -13.47 1.85
C ASP A 226 -6.33 -12.92 3.28
N VAL A 227 -7.51 -13.08 3.89
CA VAL A 227 -7.76 -12.68 5.28
C VAL A 227 -6.83 -13.45 6.23
N ASN A 228 -6.73 -14.77 6.06
CA ASN A 228 -5.86 -15.59 6.90
C ASN A 228 -4.36 -15.34 6.62
N GLU A 229 -3.96 -15.13 5.37
CA GLU A 229 -2.55 -14.89 5.03
C GLU A 229 -2.05 -13.55 5.60
N THR A 230 -2.86 -12.50 5.51
CA THR A 230 -2.52 -11.18 6.08
C THR A 230 -2.47 -11.22 7.61
N ALA A 231 -3.42 -11.89 8.28
CA ALA A 231 -3.36 -12.14 9.73
C ALA A 231 -2.10 -12.95 10.12
N ALA A 232 -1.73 -13.96 9.33
CA ALA A 232 -0.54 -14.76 9.59
C ALA A 232 0.77 -13.96 9.50
N ILE A 233 0.84 -12.98 8.57
CA ILE A 233 1.99 -12.06 8.47
C ILE A 233 2.15 -11.25 9.76
N VAL A 234 1.05 -10.66 10.25
CA VAL A 234 1.06 -9.81 11.45
C VAL A 234 1.38 -10.62 12.69
N LEU A 235 0.76 -11.79 12.84
CA LEU A 235 1.04 -12.71 13.95
C LEU A 235 2.51 -13.13 13.99
N GLU A 236 3.11 -13.50 12.85
CA GLU A 236 4.54 -13.86 12.81
C GLU A 236 5.44 -12.70 13.21
N ALA A 237 5.12 -11.47 12.79
CA ALA A 237 5.91 -10.29 13.15
C ALA A 237 6.02 -10.15 14.68
N LYS A 238 4.94 -10.42 15.40
CA LYS A 238 4.86 -10.34 16.87
C LYS A 238 5.49 -11.55 17.55
N ARG A 239 5.19 -12.76 17.07
CA ARG A 239 5.72 -14.02 17.64
C ARG A 239 7.22 -14.22 17.42
N SER A 240 7.79 -13.56 16.43
CA SER A 240 9.25 -13.53 16.23
C SER A 240 9.98 -12.51 17.13
N GLY A 241 9.26 -11.86 18.07
CA GLY A 241 9.81 -10.83 18.96
C GLY A 241 9.95 -9.46 18.28
N GLY A 242 9.36 -9.29 17.11
CA GLY A 242 9.35 -8.04 16.36
C GLY A 242 8.08 -7.22 16.56
N ARG A 243 7.93 -6.21 15.71
CA ARG A 243 6.83 -5.24 15.73
C ARG A 243 6.13 -5.18 14.38
N SER A 244 4.90 -4.67 14.34
CA SER A 244 4.15 -4.47 13.09
C SER A 244 3.81 -2.99 12.88
N GLY A 245 3.82 -2.53 11.63
CA GLY A 245 3.52 -1.14 11.30
C GLY A 245 2.78 -1.00 9.98
N VAL A 246 1.91 -0.01 9.87
CA VAL A 246 1.12 0.26 8.67
C VAL A 246 1.39 1.65 8.10
N LEU A 247 1.67 1.70 6.81
CA LEU A 247 1.85 2.92 6.02
C LEU A 247 0.70 3.04 5.01
N ILE A 248 -0.19 4.00 5.22
CA ILE A 248 -1.46 4.09 4.50
C ILE A 248 -1.48 5.36 3.64
N PHE A 249 -1.67 5.19 2.33
CA PHE A 249 -1.92 6.27 1.38
C PHE A 249 -3.37 6.21 0.89
N GLY A 250 -4.18 7.13 1.40
CA GLY A 250 -5.62 7.22 1.21
C GLY A 250 -6.42 6.55 2.32
N GLY A 251 -7.38 5.69 1.96
CA GLY A 251 -8.36 5.13 2.88
C GLY A 251 -9.08 3.89 2.33
N GLY A 252 -10.40 3.85 2.42
CA GLY A 252 -11.25 2.85 1.79
C GLY A 252 -11.00 1.39 2.20
N SER A 253 -11.39 0.47 1.33
CA SER A 253 -11.33 -0.98 1.57
C SER A 253 -9.89 -1.47 1.83
N PRO A 254 -8.85 -1.04 1.09
CA PRO A 254 -7.47 -1.39 1.41
C PRO A 254 -6.98 -0.95 2.79
N LYS A 255 -7.39 0.22 3.30
CA LYS A 255 -7.09 0.62 4.69
C LYS A 255 -7.74 -0.36 5.67
N ASN A 256 -9.03 -0.68 5.47
CA ASN A 256 -9.72 -1.61 6.37
C ASN A 256 -9.03 -2.97 6.39
N PHE A 257 -8.79 -3.51 5.21
CA PHE A 257 -8.32 -4.87 5.03
C PHE A 257 -6.92 -5.07 5.61
N MET A 258 -6.08 -4.02 5.58
CA MET A 258 -4.81 -4.03 6.28
C MET A 258 -4.97 -4.06 7.80
N LEU A 259 -5.88 -3.23 8.35
CA LEU A 259 -6.06 -3.09 9.79
C LEU A 259 -6.90 -4.20 10.42
N GLN A 260 -7.79 -4.85 9.68
CA GLN A 260 -8.66 -5.91 10.19
C GLN A 260 -7.91 -7.20 10.55
N THR A 261 -6.63 -7.29 10.17
CA THR A 261 -5.74 -8.39 10.58
C THR A 261 -5.74 -8.56 12.09
N GLU A 262 -5.76 -7.45 12.84
CA GLU A 262 -5.76 -7.43 14.29
C GLU A 262 -7.07 -7.96 14.90
N PRO A 263 -8.27 -7.44 14.56
CA PRO A 263 -9.54 -8.07 14.93
C PRO A 263 -9.65 -9.55 14.52
N GLN A 264 -9.11 -9.93 13.36
CA GLN A 264 -9.12 -11.33 12.93
C GLN A 264 -8.31 -12.22 13.90
N ILE A 265 -7.16 -11.74 14.38
CA ILE A 265 -6.31 -12.48 15.34
C ILE A 265 -6.95 -12.48 16.73
N GLN A 266 -7.28 -11.30 17.25
CA GLN A 266 -7.66 -11.09 18.65
C GLN A 266 -9.12 -11.47 18.94
N GLU A 267 -10.06 -11.09 18.07
CA GLU A 267 -11.50 -11.24 18.35
C GLU A 267 -12.07 -12.51 17.71
N VAL A 268 -11.75 -12.76 16.44
CA VAL A 268 -12.32 -13.87 15.66
C VAL A 268 -11.61 -15.19 15.98
N LEU A 269 -10.28 -15.19 15.96
CA LEU A 269 -9.48 -16.38 16.30
C LEU A 269 -9.15 -16.49 17.80
N LYS A 270 -9.46 -15.45 18.59
CA LYS A 270 -9.21 -15.40 20.04
C LYS A 270 -7.75 -15.66 20.44
N ILE A 271 -6.81 -15.34 19.56
CA ILE A 271 -5.38 -15.48 19.80
C ILE A 271 -4.92 -14.23 20.53
N ASP A 272 -4.28 -14.41 21.69
CA ASP A 272 -3.75 -13.30 22.48
C ASP A 272 -2.66 -12.53 21.71
N GLU A 273 -2.94 -11.27 21.43
CA GLU A 273 -2.14 -10.37 20.61
C GLU A 273 -2.55 -8.92 20.95
N ARG A 274 -1.68 -7.94 20.71
CA ARG A 274 -1.96 -6.50 20.78
C ARG A 274 -1.64 -5.82 19.45
N GLY A 275 -2.58 -4.98 19.00
CA GLY A 275 -2.58 -4.23 17.74
C GLY A 275 -1.27 -3.68 17.16
N HIS A 276 -1.32 -3.08 15.98
CA HIS A 276 -0.11 -2.55 15.33
C HIS A 276 0.66 -1.55 16.21
N ASP A 277 2.00 -1.62 16.15
CA ASP A 277 2.90 -0.75 16.91
C ASP A 277 3.06 0.64 16.29
N PHE A 278 2.81 0.75 14.97
CA PHE A 278 2.98 2.00 14.23
C PHE A 278 1.85 2.22 13.25
N PHE A 279 1.42 3.47 13.15
CA PHE A 279 0.38 3.88 12.19
C PHE A 279 0.75 5.22 11.55
N VAL A 280 0.96 5.21 10.24
CA VAL A 280 1.17 6.43 9.46
C VAL A 280 0.10 6.46 8.37
N GLN A 281 -0.78 7.46 8.41
CA GLN A 281 -1.79 7.67 7.38
C GLN A 281 -1.65 9.03 6.71
N ILE A 282 -1.67 9.00 5.38
CA ILE A 282 -1.85 10.16 4.52
C ILE A 282 -3.25 10.09 3.92
N THR A 283 -4.10 11.09 4.14
CA THR A 283 -5.48 11.07 3.62
C THR A 283 -6.04 12.48 3.44
N ASP A 284 -7.02 12.63 2.57
CA ASP A 284 -7.87 13.83 2.43
C ASP A 284 -9.22 13.65 3.14
N ALA A 285 -9.53 12.44 3.59
CA ALA A 285 -10.82 12.09 4.17
C ALA A 285 -10.96 12.65 5.58
N ARG A 286 -12.04 13.41 5.81
CA ARG A 286 -12.36 13.95 7.13
C ARG A 286 -13.00 12.88 8.02
N PRO A 287 -12.76 12.90 9.34
CA PRO A 287 -13.33 11.93 10.26
C PRO A 287 -14.83 12.13 10.53
N ASP A 288 -15.34 13.37 10.45
CA ASP A 288 -16.71 13.75 10.84
C ASP A 288 -17.81 13.11 9.98
N THR A 289 -17.47 12.65 8.78
CA THR A 289 -18.43 12.03 7.86
C THR A 289 -18.70 10.55 8.17
N GLY A 290 -18.02 9.97 9.17
CA GLY A 290 -18.20 8.57 9.57
C GLY A 290 -17.63 7.55 8.58
N GLY A 291 -16.91 8.01 7.55
CA GLY A 291 -16.27 7.14 6.58
C GLY A 291 -14.96 6.55 7.12
N LEU A 292 -14.76 5.24 6.91
CA LEU A 292 -13.55 4.53 7.32
C LEU A 292 -12.25 5.21 6.84
N SER A 293 -12.27 5.83 5.65
CA SER A 293 -11.12 6.57 5.13
C SER A 293 -10.60 7.62 6.11
N GLY A 294 -11.49 8.34 6.81
CA GLY A 294 -11.15 9.37 7.79
C GLY A 294 -10.99 8.86 9.23
N ALA A 295 -11.34 7.61 9.52
CA ALA A 295 -11.30 7.04 10.88
C ALA A 295 -9.91 7.18 11.51
N THR A 296 -9.86 7.71 12.74
CA THR A 296 -8.61 8.12 13.39
C THR A 296 -7.86 6.93 14.02
N PRO A 297 -6.55 7.05 14.30
CA PRO A 297 -5.82 6.03 15.07
C PRO A 297 -6.42 5.81 16.46
N SER A 298 -6.91 6.88 17.10
CA SER A 298 -7.57 6.80 18.40
C SER A 298 -8.87 5.99 18.34
N GLU A 299 -9.63 6.13 17.26
CA GLU A 299 -10.80 5.27 17.02
C GLU A 299 -10.35 3.83 16.74
N ALA A 300 -9.28 3.63 15.96
CA ALA A 300 -8.75 2.29 15.67
C ALA A 300 -8.30 1.51 16.92
N VAL A 301 -7.86 2.20 18.00
CA VAL A 301 -7.57 1.58 19.30
C VAL A 301 -8.80 0.89 19.90
N SER A 302 -10.01 1.45 19.78
CA SER A 302 -11.21 0.81 20.35
C SER A 302 -11.58 -0.50 19.66
N TRP A 303 -11.01 -0.75 18.48
CA TRP A 303 -11.20 -1.97 17.68
C TRP A 303 -10.01 -2.92 17.80
N GLY A 304 -9.08 -2.70 18.74
CA GLY A 304 -7.87 -3.52 18.88
C GLY A 304 -6.87 -3.41 17.72
N LYS A 305 -7.11 -2.54 16.74
CA LYS A 305 -6.28 -2.41 15.52
C LYS A 305 -4.91 -1.79 15.79
N ILE A 306 -4.81 -0.97 16.85
CA ILE A 306 -3.60 -0.27 17.27
C ILE A 306 -3.38 -0.57 18.74
N ASP A 307 -2.14 -0.83 19.12
CA ASP A 307 -1.79 -0.99 20.53
C ASP A 307 -2.02 0.35 21.28
N PRO A 308 -2.83 0.39 22.35
CA PRO A 308 -3.08 1.60 23.14
C PRO A 308 -1.81 2.31 23.63
N ASP A 309 -0.77 1.54 24.00
CA ASP A 309 0.51 2.08 24.50
C ASP A 309 1.37 2.69 23.39
N ARG A 310 0.98 2.47 22.12
CA ARG A 310 1.67 2.94 20.92
C ARG A 310 0.97 4.12 20.25
N LEU A 311 -0.07 4.69 20.86
CA LEU A 311 -0.70 5.93 20.37
C LEU A 311 0.28 7.08 20.06
N PRO A 312 1.35 7.33 20.85
CA PRO A 312 2.36 8.34 20.52
C PRO A 312 3.16 8.08 19.24
N ASP A 313 3.11 6.85 18.72
CA ASP A 313 3.77 6.39 17.50
C ASP A 313 2.80 6.34 16.30
N THR A 314 1.68 7.07 16.39
CA THR A 314 0.68 7.21 15.34
C THR A 314 0.60 8.64 14.80
N VAL A 315 0.32 8.78 13.50
CA VAL A 315 0.12 10.09 12.87
C VAL A 315 -0.82 10.02 11.67
N VAL A 316 -1.67 11.04 11.54
CA VAL A 316 -2.46 11.32 10.35
C VAL A 316 -2.03 12.67 9.80
N ALA A 317 -1.66 12.72 8.52
CA ALA A 317 -1.44 13.96 7.79
C ALA A 317 -2.56 14.14 6.76
N TYR A 318 -3.29 15.26 6.89
CA TYR A 318 -4.38 15.59 5.97
C TYR A 318 -3.82 16.28 4.72
N VAL A 319 -3.38 15.49 3.75
CA VAL A 319 -2.71 15.94 2.52
C VAL A 319 -2.90 14.91 1.42
N ASP A 320 -2.86 15.35 0.16
CA ASP A 320 -2.92 14.49 -1.01
C ASP A 320 -1.72 13.51 -1.03
N SER A 321 -1.99 12.24 -1.30
CA SER A 321 -0.96 11.19 -1.37
C SER A 321 0.06 11.43 -2.50
N THR A 322 -0.34 12.07 -3.59
CA THR A 322 0.54 12.46 -4.71
C THR A 322 1.56 13.53 -4.32
N VAL A 323 1.26 14.33 -3.28
CA VAL A 323 2.21 15.31 -2.70
C VAL A 323 3.10 14.62 -1.66
N ALA A 324 2.50 13.88 -0.73
CA ALA A 324 3.22 13.34 0.42
C ALA A 324 4.11 12.15 0.10
N MET A 325 3.65 11.21 -0.75
CA MET A 325 4.37 9.96 -1.02
C MET A 325 5.79 10.21 -1.57
N PRO A 326 5.99 11.05 -2.62
CA PRO A 326 7.34 11.32 -3.11
C PRO A 326 8.27 11.93 -2.05
N ILE A 327 7.72 12.80 -1.19
CA ILE A 327 8.47 13.45 -0.11
C ILE A 327 8.90 12.42 0.95
N ILE A 328 7.98 11.56 1.41
CA ILE A 328 8.27 10.52 2.40
C ILE A 328 9.28 9.51 1.85
N VAL A 329 9.11 9.08 0.61
CA VAL A 329 10.04 8.13 -0.05
C VAL A 329 11.43 8.74 -0.19
N SER A 330 11.51 9.99 -0.65
CA SER A 330 12.80 10.71 -0.78
C SER A 330 13.49 10.87 0.58
N TYR A 331 12.74 11.26 1.61
CA TYR A 331 13.26 11.40 2.98
C TYR A 331 13.78 10.06 3.53
N ALA A 332 13.02 8.97 3.38
CA ALA A 332 13.38 7.65 3.85
C ALA A 332 14.63 7.09 3.14
N LEU A 333 14.68 7.18 1.79
CA LEU A 333 15.82 6.73 1.00
C LEU A 333 17.09 7.56 1.28
N ALA A 334 16.95 8.84 1.62
CA ALA A 334 18.09 9.69 1.97
C ALA A 334 18.66 9.38 3.36
N LYS A 335 17.82 9.01 4.34
CA LYS A 335 18.26 8.79 5.73
C LYS A 335 18.58 7.34 6.07
N ARG A 336 17.98 6.37 5.40
CA ARG A 336 18.11 4.94 5.77
C ARG A 336 18.76 4.14 4.66
N LYS A 337 19.67 3.25 5.04
CA LYS A 337 20.19 2.22 4.14
C LYS A 337 19.10 1.19 3.84
N SER A 338 19.14 0.63 2.64
CA SER A 338 18.25 -0.47 2.28
C SER A 338 18.42 -1.66 3.23
N ARG A 339 17.31 -2.31 3.57
CA ARG A 339 17.29 -3.59 4.30
C ARG A 339 17.04 -4.74 3.32
N LYS A 340 17.45 -5.94 3.71
CA LYS A 340 17.20 -7.15 2.91
C LYS A 340 15.68 -7.39 2.85
N PRO A 341 15.06 -7.49 1.65
CA PRO A 341 13.63 -7.80 1.55
C PRO A 341 13.29 -9.10 2.29
N ARG A 342 12.20 -9.10 3.07
CA ARG A 342 11.78 -10.26 3.87
C ARG A 342 11.28 -11.44 3.03
N LYS A 343 10.88 -11.16 1.78
CA LYS A 343 10.31 -12.10 0.81
C LYS A 343 9.13 -12.90 1.40
N LEU A 344 8.17 -12.21 2.03
CA LEU A 344 7.08 -12.83 2.77
C LEU A 344 6.24 -13.80 1.94
N TYR A 345 6.07 -13.54 0.64
CA TYR A 345 5.32 -14.44 -0.24
C TYR A 345 5.93 -15.86 -0.25
N LEU A 346 7.26 -15.97 -0.26
CA LEU A 346 7.97 -17.25 -0.26
C LEU A 346 7.86 -18.00 1.08
N LYS A 347 7.33 -17.35 2.12
CA LYS A 347 7.15 -17.92 3.47
C LYS A 347 5.69 -18.20 3.79
N ARG A 348 4.75 -17.92 2.88
CA ARG A 348 3.29 -17.98 3.11
C ARG A 348 2.81 -19.28 3.76
N GLU A 349 3.34 -20.43 3.32
CA GLU A 349 2.93 -21.74 3.85
C GLU A 349 3.32 -21.90 5.32
N ALA A 350 4.52 -21.46 5.69
CA ALA A 350 4.99 -21.50 7.07
C ALA A 350 4.21 -20.51 7.97
N LEU A 351 3.89 -19.32 7.45
CA LEU A 351 3.08 -18.32 8.14
C LEU A 351 1.68 -18.87 8.44
N LEU A 352 0.98 -19.36 7.41
CA LEU A 352 -0.36 -19.95 7.54
C LEU A 352 -0.36 -21.16 8.46
N ALA A 353 0.67 -22.02 8.40
CA ALA A 353 0.79 -23.16 9.30
C ALA A 353 0.91 -22.72 10.77
N ARG A 354 1.59 -21.60 11.08
CA ARG A 354 1.60 -21.06 12.45
C ARG A 354 0.23 -20.55 12.86
N LEU A 355 -0.41 -19.72 12.04
CA LEU A 355 -1.73 -19.17 12.33
C LEU A 355 -2.72 -20.30 12.65
N LYS A 356 -2.73 -21.35 11.82
CA LYS A 356 -3.57 -22.52 12.04
C LYS A 356 -3.31 -23.20 13.38
N ARG A 357 -2.04 -23.44 13.75
CA ARG A 357 -1.69 -24.06 15.03
C ARG A 357 -2.17 -23.23 16.23
N GLU A 358 -2.01 -21.92 16.18
CA GLU A 358 -2.46 -21.03 17.27
C GLU A 358 -3.99 -20.93 17.31
N ALA A 359 -4.66 -20.90 16.16
CA ALA A 359 -6.12 -20.94 16.06
C ALA A 359 -6.69 -22.24 16.61
N ASP A 360 -6.11 -23.40 16.27
CA ASP A 360 -6.53 -24.72 16.79
C ASP A 360 -6.36 -24.78 18.31
N THR A 361 -5.26 -24.23 18.84
CA THR A 361 -5.01 -24.16 20.29
C THR A 361 -6.01 -23.25 21.00
N SER A 362 -6.38 -22.14 20.37
CA SER A 362 -7.35 -21.18 20.88
C SER A 362 -8.77 -21.75 20.87
N TYR A 363 -9.17 -22.43 19.81
CA TYR A 363 -10.51 -23.03 19.65
C TYR A 363 -10.80 -24.15 20.68
N GLN A 364 -9.75 -24.82 21.16
CA GLN A 364 -9.87 -25.86 22.18
C GLN A 364 -10.05 -25.31 23.62
N LYS A 365 -9.82 -24.01 23.82
CA LYS A 365 -10.04 -23.32 25.11
C LYS A 365 -11.41 -22.66 25.12
#